data_AF-A0A2N0L7C8-F1
#
_entry.id   AF-A0A2N0L7C8-F1
#
_cell.length_a   1.000
_cell.length_b   1.000
_cell.length_c   1.000
_cell.angle_alpha   90.00
_cell.angle_beta   90.00
_cell.angle_gamma   90.00
#
_symmetry.space_group_name_H-M   'P 1'
#
loop_
_entity.id
_entity.type
_entity.pdbx_description
1 polymer ?
#
loop_
_entity_poly.entity_id
_entity_poly.type
_entity_poly.pdbx_seq_one_letter_code
_entity_poly.pdbx_strand_id
1 'polypeptide(L)'
;MTERHQMERQDLLERVRDLRVAGKTVRSIASELGVHRSSVHRAVKALAQLGARQAPLSDETGQEVEVSHHTLSPTYGPFVGRGPEMAQLRSALEESISGRPHLMMLVGEPGIGKTRISQELASYAQSLSARVLRGRCYESMGTPPYWPWVQAILSYARDCDPERLRTEMGIGAADIAEIVPDLRTMLPGLEPSAGLEPEQARLRLFDSIVTFLRTPARSQPLLLVLDNLHWADVSSLLLLEFMSQELAEARILTIGTYRDTEVSQEHPLSRTLGELTKGPYY
;
A
#
# COMPACT_ATOMS: atom_id res chain seq x y z
N MET A 1 19.68 -27.76 -29.76
CA MET A 1 19.64 -26.28 -29.61
C MET A 1 19.44 -25.88 -28.15
N THR A 2 18.49 -26.48 -27.44
CA THR A 2 18.14 -26.23 -26.02
C THR A 2 19.32 -26.21 -25.06
N GLU A 3 20.22 -27.21 -25.12
CA GLU A 3 21.35 -27.36 -24.20
C GLU A 3 22.30 -26.15 -24.22
N ARG A 4 22.55 -25.57 -25.41
CA ARG A 4 23.46 -24.42 -25.56
C ARG A 4 22.94 -23.21 -24.78
N HIS A 5 21.64 -22.94 -24.86
CA HIS A 5 20.98 -21.87 -24.11
C HIS A 5 20.83 -22.18 -22.60
N GLN A 6 20.76 -23.46 -22.20
CA GLN A 6 20.85 -23.82 -20.77
C GLN A 6 22.25 -23.54 -20.22
N MET A 7 23.30 -23.91 -20.95
CA MET A 7 24.69 -23.68 -20.56
C MET A 7 25.02 -22.18 -20.50
N GLU A 8 24.63 -21.39 -21.50
CA GLU A 8 24.72 -19.92 -21.50
C GLU A 8 23.97 -19.28 -20.32
N ARG A 9 22.77 -19.78 -19.99
CA ARG A 9 22.00 -19.30 -18.84
C ARG A 9 22.66 -19.63 -17.51
N GLN A 10 23.35 -20.76 -17.40
CA GLN A 10 23.96 -21.21 -16.15
C GLN A 10 25.28 -20.48 -15.86
N ASP A 11 26.14 -20.27 -16.87
CA ASP A 11 27.31 -19.38 -16.80
C ASP A 11 26.91 -17.95 -16.36
N LEU A 12 25.83 -17.42 -16.95
CA LEU A 12 25.30 -16.10 -16.59
C LEU A 12 24.80 -16.05 -15.13
N LEU A 13 24.18 -17.11 -14.62
CA LEU A 13 23.72 -17.18 -13.23
C LEU A 13 24.91 -17.22 -12.24
N GLU A 14 25.93 -18.00 -12.55
CA GLU A 14 27.13 -18.13 -11.72
C GLU A 14 27.93 -16.82 -11.66
N ARG A 15 28.17 -16.20 -12.82
CA ARG A 15 28.88 -14.90 -12.90
C ARG A 15 28.10 -13.74 -12.28
N VAL A 16 26.76 -13.79 -12.30
CA VAL A 16 25.93 -12.83 -11.53
C VAL A 16 26.00 -13.11 -10.03
N ARG A 17 26.10 -14.37 -9.59
CA ARG A 17 26.26 -14.74 -8.17
C ARG A 17 27.54 -14.17 -7.59
N ASP A 18 28.68 -14.39 -8.24
CA ASP A 18 29.99 -14.01 -7.72
C ASP A 18 30.14 -12.48 -7.61
N LEU A 19 29.73 -11.76 -8.66
CA LEU A 19 29.73 -10.28 -8.62
C LEU A 19 28.75 -9.72 -7.58
N ARG A 20 27.68 -10.45 -7.24
CA ARG A 20 26.74 -10.07 -6.18
C ARG A 20 27.28 -10.36 -4.78
N VAL A 21 28.03 -11.46 -4.60
CA VAL A 21 28.78 -11.76 -3.37
C VAL A 21 29.90 -10.73 -3.15
N ALA A 22 30.56 -10.27 -4.23
CA ALA A 22 31.49 -9.14 -4.21
C ALA A 22 30.81 -7.76 -4.01
N GLY A 23 29.56 -7.71 -3.53
CA GLY A 23 28.85 -6.50 -3.15
C GLY A 23 28.38 -5.60 -4.30
N LYS A 24 28.61 -5.95 -5.57
CA LYS A 24 28.29 -5.06 -6.70
C LYS A 24 26.79 -4.85 -6.87
N THR A 25 26.44 -3.67 -7.38
CA THR A 25 25.05 -3.29 -7.70
C THR A 25 24.63 -3.86 -9.06
N VAL A 26 23.33 -4.11 -9.23
CA VAL A 26 22.76 -4.64 -10.50
C VAL A 26 23.11 -3.77 -11.71
N ARG A 27 23.27 -2.44 -11.53
CA ARG A 27 23.71 -1.51 -12.58
C ARG A 27 25.16 -1.74 -13.01
N SER A 28 26.06 -2.00 -12.06
CA SER A 28 27.47 -2.34 -12.34
C SER A 28 27.57 -3.71 -13.02
N ILE A 29 26.90 -4.73 -12.46
CA ILE A 29 26.92 -6.11 -12.99
C ILE A 29 26.42 -6.15 -14.45
N ALA A 30 25.35 -5.42 -14.78
CA ALA A 30 24.82 -5.33 -16.14
C ALA A 30 25.82 -4.70 -17.13
N SER A 31 26.55 -3.66 -16.69
CA SER A 31 27.56 -2.98 -17.51
C SER A 31 28.82 -3.82 -17.71
N GLU A 32 29.19 -4.63 -16.72
CA GLU A 32 30.40 -5.46 -16.69
C GLU A 32 30.23 -6.77 -17.46
N LEU A 33 29.02 -7.34 -17.45
CA LEU A 33 28.66 -8.54 -18.21
C LEU A 33 28.09 -8.23 -19.62
N GLY A 34 27.92 -6.96 -19.98
CA GLY A 34 27.40 -6.55 -21.30
C GLY A 34 25.93 -6.94 -21.57
N VAL A 35 25.14 -7.23 -20.53
CA VAL A 35 23.77 -7.75 -20.65
C VAL A 35 22.72 -6.78 -20.11
N HIS A 36 21.50 -6.86 -20.65
CA HIS A 36 20.40 -5.98 -20.24
C HIS A 36 20.03 -6.15 -18.76
N ARG A 37 19.73 -5.03 -18.07
CA ARG A 37 19.50 -4.99 -16.62
C ARG A 37 18.39 -5.94 -16.14
N SER A 38 17.34 -6.13 -16.95
CA SER A 38 16.25 -7.07 -16.66
C SER A 38 16.67 -8.55 -16.70
N SER A 39 17.74 -8.91 -17.41
CA SER A 39 18.33 -10.26 -17.35
C SER A 39 19.13 -10.47 -16.06
N VAL A 40 19.90 -9.47 -15.62
CA VAL A 40 20.59 -9.52 -14.31
C VAL A 40 19.59 -9.57 -13.16
N HIS A 41 18.51 -8.78 -13.21
CA HIS A 41 17.45 -8.82 -12.18
C HIS A 41 16.77 -10.20 -12.11
N ARG A 42 16.48 -10.83 -13.26
CA ARG A 42 15.96 -12.21 -13.33
C ARG A 42 16.96 -13.23 -12.78
N ALA A 43 18.25 -13.07 -13.06
CA ALA A 43 19.31 -13.94 -12.53
C ALA A 43 19.42 -13.83 -10.99
N VAL A 44 19.41 -12.61 -10.44
CA VAL A 44 19.41 -12.39 -8.98
C VAL A 44 18.15 -12.96 -8.32
N LYS A 45 16.95 -12.80 -8.93
CA LYS A 45 15.70 -13.39 -8.41
C LYS A 45 15.74 -14.92 -8.41
N ALA A 46 16.31 -15.55 -9.45
CA ALA A 46 16.48 -17.01 -9.52
C ALA A 46 17.49 -17.55 -8.50
N LEU A 47 18.61 -16.84 -8.26
CA LEU A 47 19.59 -17.22 -7.24
C LEU A 47 19.00 -17.17 -5.82
N ALA A 48 18.17 -16.16 -5.52
CA ALA A 48 17.48 -16.06 -4.23
C ALA A 48 16.49 -17.22 -4.01
N GLN A 49 15.77 -17.64 -5.05
CA GLN A 49 14.80 -18.75 -4.98
C GLN A 49 15.46 -20.11 -4.67
N LEU A 50 16.73 -20.30 -5.05
CA LEU A 50 17.48 -21.54 -4.74
C LEU A 50 17.89 -21.65 -3.26
N GLY A 51 17.92 -20.55 -2.50
CA GLY A 51 18.27 -20.54 -1.08
C GLY A 51 17.11 -20.77 -0.11
N ALA A 52 15.86 -20.75 -0.59
CA ALA A 52 14.66 -20.55 0.25
C ALA A 52 13.88 -21.85 0.61
N ARG A 53 14.50 -23.03 0.58
CA ARG A 53 13.81 -24.33 0.81
C ARG A 53 14.22 -25.03 2.11
N GLN A 54 13.58 -24.71 3.25
CA GLN A 54 13.50 -25.62 4.41
C GLN A 54 12.39 -25.25 5.45
N ALA A 55 11.40 -26.16 5.57
CA ALA A 55 10.48 -26.47 6.71
C ALA A 55 9.53 -25.41 7.38
N PRO A 56 8.32 -25.81 7.90
CA PRO A 56 7.29 -24.86 8.40
C PRO A 56 6.51 -25.23 9.72
N LEU A 57 5.47 -24.42 10.07
CA LEU A 57 4.37 -24.66 11.07
C LEU A 57 4.78 -24.67 12.58
N SER A 58 3.94 -24.54 13.63
CA SER A 58 2.46 -24.53 13.93
C SER A 58 2.22 -24.04 15.40
N ASP A 59 1.05 -23.64 15.94
CA ASP A 59 -0.20 -22.98 15.45
C ASP A 59 -1.15 -22.65 16.68
N GLU A 60 -2.44 -22.31 16.46
CA GLU A 60 -3.63 -22.33 17.37
C GLU A 60 -3.96 -21.21 18.43
N THR A 61 -5.24 -20.74 18.38
CA THR A 61 -6.13 -20.17 19.46
C THR A 61 -5.76 -18.89 20.25
N GLY A 62 -6.69 -18.03 20.74
CA GLY A 62 -8.13 -17.88 20.46
C GLY A 62 -9.03 -17.52 21.69
N GLN A 63 -9.69 -16.35 21.71
CA GLN A 63 -10.91 -16.07 22.53
C GLN A 63 -11.63 -14.75 22.16
N GLU A 64 -12.94 -14.67 22.41
CA GLU A 64 -13.81 -13.51 22.15
C GLU A 64 -14.15 -12.71 23.43
N VAL A 65 -14.45 -11.41 23.30
CA VAL A 65 -15.03 -10.57 24.38
C VAL A 65 -16.05 -9.58 23.79
N GLU A 66 -17.24 -9.51 24.38
CA GLU A 66 -18.31 -8.57 24.00
C GLU A 66 -17.96 -7.10 24.35
N VAL A 67 -18.39 -6.15 23.52
CA VAL A 67 -18.22 -4.71 23.79
C VAL A 67 -19.52 -3.95 23.53
N SER A 68 -20.16 -3.46 24.60
CA SER A 68 -21.41 -2.69 24.53
C SER A 68 -21.23 -1.34 23.82
N HIS A 69 -22.05 -1.07 22.81
CA HIS A 69 -22.01 0.20 22.09
C HIS A 69 -22.57 1.38 22.92
N HIS A 70 -21.80 2.45 22.99
CA HIS A 70 -22.28 3.79 23.39
C HIS A 70 -21.83 4.82 22.34
N THR A 71 -22.80 5.27 21.52
CA THR A 71 -22.56 6.22 20.43
C THR A 71 -22.45 7.64 20.98
N LEU A 72 -21.25 8.01 21.43
CA LEU A 72 -20.89 9.39 21.76
C LEU A 72 -20.09 10.00 20.60
N SER A 73 -20.76 10.81 19.76
CA SER A 73 -20.09 11.65 18.76
C SER A 73 -19.17 12.66 19.46
N PRO A 74 -17.83 12.60 19.31
CA PRO A 74 -16.95 13.48 20.06
C PRO A 74 -16.88 14.87 19.39
N THR A 75 -17.56 15.85 19.97
CA THR A 75 -17.45 17.26 19.58
C THR A 75 -16.09 17.81 20.07
N TYR A 76 -15.03 17.54 19.30
CA TYR A 76 -13.69 18.03 19.63
C TYR A 76 -13.65 19.56 19.63
N GLY A 77 -12.92 20.13 20.60
CA GLY A 77 -12.72 21.58 20.73
C GLY A 77 -12.01 22.23 19.53
N PRO A 78 -11.96 23.58 19.51
CA PRO A 78 -11.41 24.35 18.41
C PRO A 78 -9.98 23.95 18.07
N PHE A 79 -9.66 23.87 16.78
CA PHE A 79 -8.31 23.57 16.30
C PHE A 79 -7.43 24.82 16.43
N VAL A 80 -6.47 24.79 17.36
CA VAL A 80 -5.58 25.92 17.68
C VAL A 80 -4.13 25.51 17.42
N GLY A 81 -3.36 26.40 16.79
CA GLY A 81 -2.00 26.12 16.32
C GLY A 81 -1.98 25.38 14.97
N ARG A 82 -0.80 24.88 14.58
CA ARG A 82 -0.56 24.08 13.36
C ARG A 82 -1.00 24.71 12.03
N GLY A 83 -1.06 26.05 11.97
CA GLY A 83 -1.44 26.80 10.77
C GLY A 83 -0.56 26.49 9.54
N PRO A 84 0.79 26.50 9.65
CA PRO A 84 1.68 26.17 8.55
C PRO A 84 1.48 24.74 8.01
N GLU A 85 1.37 23.74 8.89
CA GLU A 85 1.18 22.34 8.47
C GLU A 85 -0.19 22.14 7.83
N MET A 86 -1.24 22.78 8.36
CA MET A 86 -2.57 22.77 7.75
C MET A 86 -2.54 23.43 6.35
N ALA A 87 -1.83 24.55 6.18
CA ALA A 87 -1.69 25.21 4.88
C ALA A 87 -1.00 24.30 3.84
N GLN A 88 0.06 23.59 4.23
CA GLN A 88 0.74 22.62 3.37
C GLN A 88 -0.18 21.47 2.95
N LEU A 89 -0.92 20.89 3.90
CA LEU A 89 -1.89 19.82 3.63
C LEU A 89 -3.03 20.26 2.70
N ARG A 90 -3.51 21.51 2.84
CA ARG A 90 -4.54 22.08 1.95
C ARG A 90 -4.00 22.31 0.54
N SER A 91 -2.81 22.89 0.40
CA SER A 91 -2.16 23.07 -0.91
C SER A 91 -1.98 21.74 -1.65
N ALA A 92 -1.49 20.70 -0.96
CA ALA A 92 -1.35 19.36 -1.54
C ALA A 92 -2.71 18.75 -1.93
N LEU A 93 -3.77 18.99 -1.15
CA LEU A 93 -5.12 18.53 -1.47
C LEU A 93 -5.69 19.26 -2.70
N GLU A 94 -5.50 20.57 -2.81
CA GLU A 94 -5.94 21.37 -3.97
C GLU A 94 -5.20 20.97 -5.26
N GLU A 95 -3.90 20.66 -5.16
CA GLU A 95 -3.13 20.08 -6.27
C GLU A 95 -3.58 18.66 -6.62
N SER A 96 -3.88 17.81 -5.63
CA SER A 96 -4.51 16.49 -5.86
C SER A 96 -5.89 16.60 -6.52
N ILE A 97 -6.74 17.53 -6.10
CA ILE A 97 -8.04 17.80 -6.75
C ILE A 97 -7.84 18.21 -8.23
N SER A 98 -6.71 18.87 -8.52
CA SER A 98 -6.25 19.28 -9.85
C SER A 98 -5.50 18.19 -10.65
N GLY A 99 -5.42 16.95 -10.14
CA GLY A 99 -4.82 15.81 -10.85
C GLY A 99 -3.34 15.53 -10.55
N ARG A 100 -2.73 16.22 -9.58
CA ARG A 100 -1.34 15.95 -9.13
C ARG A 100 -1.35 15.07 -7.88
N PRO A 101 -1.10 13.75 -8.00
CA PRO A 101 -1.14 12.86 -6.84
C PRO A 101 -0.10 13.27 -5.80
N HIS A 102 -0.49 13.23 -4.52
CA HIS A 102 0.39 13.58 -3.40
C HIS A 102 0.38 12.48 -2.34
N LEU A 103 1.55 12.28 -1.72
CA LEU A 103 1.73 11.43 -0.54
C LEU A 103 2.49 12.24 0.52
N MET A 104 1.89 12.43 1.70
CA MET A 104 2.51 13.17 2.80
C MET A 104 2.50 12.34 4.08
N MET A 105 3.48 12.61 4.95
CA MET A 105 3.64 11.90 6.23
C MET A 105 3.50 12.85 7.40
N LEU A 106 2.58 12.53 8.32
CA LEU A 106 2.42 13.23 9.59
C LEU A 106 3.21 12.49 10.68
N VAL A 107 4.28 13.14 11.13
CA VAL A 107 5.29 12.60 12.06
C VAL A 107 5.19 13.28 13.43
N GLY A 108 5.83 12.71 14.44
CA GLY A 108 5.96 13.26 15.79
C GLY A 108 5.39 12.34 16.87
N GLU A 109 5.40 12.84 18.10
CA GLU A 109 5.07 12.09 19.33
C GLU A 109 3.62 11.56 19.41
N PRO A 110 3.33 10.61 20.32
CA PRO A 110 1.97 10.33 20.80
C PRO A 110 1.25 11.60 21.27
N GLY A 111 -0.08 11.66 21.14
CA GLY A 111 -0.89 12.78 21.66
C GLY A 111 -0.76 14.13 20.93
N ILE A 112 0.33 14.40 20.19
CA ILE A 112 0.68 15.70 19.58
C ILE A 112 -0.31 16.26 18.54
N GLY A 113 -1.44 15.59 18.31
CA GLY A 113 -2.54 16.08 17.46
C GLY A 113 -2.60 15.53 16.03
N LYS A 114 -1.77 14.55 15.64
CA LYS A 114 -1.76 13.95 14.29
C LYS A 114 -3.15 13.53 13.79
N THR A 115 -3.92 12.85 14.63
CA THR A 115 -5.29 12.42 14.32
C THR A 115 -6.28 13.59 14.22
N ARG A 116 -6.04 14.68 14.97
CA ARG A 116 -6.86 15.90 14.95
C ARG A 116 -6.63 16.70 13.68
N ILE A 117 -5.37 16.89 13.24
CA ILE A 117 -5.07 17.58 11.99
C ILE A 117 -5.55 16.78 10.76
N SER A 118 -5.49 15.43 10.79
CA SER A 118 -6.08 14.61 9.70
C SER A 118 -7.61 14.59 9.71
N GLN A 119 -8.27 14.75 10.87
CA GLN A 119 -9.72 15.00 10.94
C GLN A 119 -10.10 16.37 10.36
N GLU A 120 -9.39 17.44 10.70
CA GLU A 120 -9.67 18.79 10.17
C GLU A 120 -9.41 18.88 8.66
N LEU A 121 -8.39 18.19 8.15
CA LEU A 121 -8.18 18.03 6.72
C LEU A 121 -9.30 17.23 6.05
N ALA A 122 -9.84 16.20 6.71
CA ALA A 122 -10.98 15.43 6.20
C ALA A 122 -12.25 16.27 6.09
N SER A 123 -12.59 17.06 7.12
CA SER A 123 -13.71 18.01 7.08
C SER A 123 -13.54 19.04 5.94
N TYR A 124 -12.31 19.53 5.74
CA TYR A 124 -12.00 20.44 4.65
C TYR A 124 -12.14 19.77 3.27
N ALA A 125 -11.65 18.54 3.12
CA ALA A 125 -11.77 17.77 1.89
C ALA A 125 -13.24 17.50 1.52
N GLN A 126 -14.07 17.16 2.50
CA GLN A 126 -15.52 17.02 2.31
C GLN A 126 -16.19 18.33 1.87
N SER A 127 -15.73 19.49 2.36
CA SER A 127 -16.22 20.81 1.89
C SER A 127 -15.84 21.13 0.44
N LEU A 128 -14.80 20.48 -0.10
CA LEU A 128 -14.42 20.52 -1.52
C LEU A 128 -15.00 19.35 -2.32
N SER A 129 -16.02 18.67 -1.78
CA SER A 129 -16.66 17.47 -2.35
C SER A 129 -15.74 16.26 -2.57
N ALA A 130 -14.54 16.24 -1.99
CA ALA A 130 -13.65 15.08 -2.03
C ALA A 130 -14.13 13.99 -1.06
N ARG A 131 -14.03 12.71 -1.48
CA ARG A 131 -14.41 11.55 -0.67
C ARG A 131 -13.23 11.14 0.21
N VAL A 132 -13.50 11.01 1.51
CA VAL A 132 -12.47 10.64 2.50
C VAL A 132 -12.56 9.14 2.78
N LEU A 133 -11.43 8.45 2.65
CA LEU A 133 -11.27 7.04 3.01
C LEU A 133 -10.26 6.93 4.15
N ARG A 134 -10.50 6.06 5.13
CA ARG A 134 -9.62 5.92 6.30
C ARG A 134 -9.31 4.46 6.60
N GLY A 135 -8.02 4.16 6.67
CA GLY A 135 -7.47 2.96 7.27
C GLY A 135 -6.75 3.30 8.58
N ARG A 136 -6.74 2.36 9.53
CA ARG A 136 -5.97 2.47 10.77
C ARG A 136 -5.27 1.17 11.06
N CYS A 137 -3.99 1.26 11.38
CA CYS A 137 -3.21 0.13 11.87
C CYS A 137 -3.35 0.01 13.40
N TYR A 138 -3.15 -1.20 13.91
CA TYR A 138 -3.33 -1.58 15.31
C TYR A 138 -2.20 -2.52 15.73
N GLU A 139 -1.73 -2.38 16.97
CA GLU A 139 -0.64 -3.16 17.58
C GLU A 139 -1.01 -4.63 17.89
N SER A 140 -2.08 -5.15 17.28
CA SER A 140 -2.71 -6.41 17.70
C SER A 140 -2.23 -7.61 16.88
N MET A 141 -1.64 -8.59 17.57
CA MET A 141 -1.44 -9.95 17.07
C MET A 141 -2.80 -10.55 16.68
N GLY A 142 -3.04 -10.72 15.37
CA GLY A 142 -4.35 -11.10 14.81
C GLY A 142 -4.99 -10.06 13.89
N THR A 143 -4.39 -8.87 13.75
CA THR A 143 -4.79 -7.91 12.70
C THR A 143 -4.54 -8.54 11.31
N PRO A 144 -5.54 -8.64 10.40
CA PRO A 144 -5.33 -9.25 9.09
C PRO A 144 -4.31 -8.48 8.23
N PRO A 145 -3.59 -9.15 7.31
CA PRO A 145 -2.82 -8.47 6.28
C PRO A 145 -3.67 -7.47 5.50
N TYR A 146 -3.08 -6.34 5.12
CA TYR A 146 -3.77 -5.25 4.38
C TYR A 146 -4.89 -4.54 5.15
N TRP A 147 -5.08 -4.77 6.45
CA TRP A 147 -6.23 -4.22 7.22
C TRP A 147 -6.59 -2.74 7.00
N PRO A 148 -5.65 -1.76 7.00
CA PRO A 148 -6.01 -0.36 6.73
C PRO A 148 -6.59 -0.15 5.31
N TRP A 149 -6.18 -0.97 4.34
CA TRP A 149 -6.74 -0.97 2.98
C TRP A 149 -8.12 -1.62 2.95
N VAL A 150 -8.30 -2.75 3.64
CA VAL A 150 -9.60 -3.42 3.82
C VAL A 150 -10.62 -2.44 4.42
N GLN A 151 -10.26 -1.70 5.46
CA GLN A 151 -11.10 -0.68 6.08
C GLN A 151 -11.47 0.45 5.09
N ALA A 152 -10.50 0.98 4.34
CA ALA A 152 -10.73 2.04 3.35
C ALA A 152 -11.66 1.59 2.21
N ILE A 153 -11.46 0.36 1.72
CA ILE A 153 -12.27 -0.25 0.64
C ILE A 153 -13.70 -0.54 1.15
N LEU A 154 -13.86 -1.10 2.35
CA LEU A 154 -15.17 -1.32 2.97
C LEU A 154 -15.95 -0.03 3.19
N SER A 155 -15.28 1.05 3.61
CA SER A 155 -15.93 2.36 3.76
C SER A 155 -16.41 2.87 2.40
N TYR A 156 -15.59 2.76 1.34
CA TYR A 156 -16.04 3.13 0.00
C TYR A 156 -17.23 2.30 -0.47
N ALA A 157 -17.17 0.98 -0.28
CA ALA A 157 -18.17 0.03 -0.76
C ALA A 157 -19.55 0.20 -0.10
N ARG A 158 -19.58 0.52 1.20
CA ARG A 158 -20.82 0.79 1.95
C ARG A 158 -21.47 2.13 1.54
N ASP A 159 -20.66 3.10 1.09
CA ASP A 159 -21.09 4.41 0.62
C ASP A 159 -21.17 4.50 -0.93
N CYS A 160 -21.39 3.37 -1.61
CA CYS A 160 -21.53 3.29 -3.06
C CYS A 160 -22.69 2.37 -3.48
N ASP A 161 -23.30 2.67 -4.63
CA ASP A 161 -24.27 1.78 -5.27
C ASP A 161 -23.56 0.51 -5.80
N PRO A 162 -24.16 -0.71 -5.68
CA PRO A 162 -23.50 -1.95 -6.11
C PRO A 162 -23.11 -2.02 -7.59
N GLU A 163 -23.92 -1.46 -8.51
CA GLU A 163 -23.58 -1.48 -9.94
C GLU A 163 -22.49 -0.47 -10.26
N ARG A 164 -22.51 0.70 -9.60
CA ARG A 164 -21.40 1.65 -9.64
C ARG A 164 -20.12 1.02 -9.08
N LEU A 165 -20.19 0.37 -7.92
CA LEU A 165 -19.05 -0.27 -7.26
C LEU A 165 -18.45 -1.40 -8.13
N ARG A 166 -19.29 -2.26 -8.71
CA ARG A 166 -18.87 -3.28 -9.69
C ARG A 166 -18.17 -2.64 -10.89
N THR A 167 -18.69 -1.53 -11.40
CA THR A 167 -18.10 -0.78 -12.52
C THR A 167 -16.74 -0.17 -12.15
N GLU A 168 -16.58 0.35 -10.93
CA GLU A 168 -15.36 1.02 -10.47
C GLU A 168 -14.24 0.05 -10.08
N MET A 169 -14.57 -1.14 -9.59
CA MET A 169 -13.61 -2.23 -9.33
C MET A 169 -13.27 -3.03 -10.59
N GLY A 170 -14.21 -3.17 -11.53
CA GLY A 170 -14.03 -3.87 -12.81
C GLY A 170 -13.53 -5.31 -12.63
N ILE A 171 -12.60 -5.73 -13.49
CA ILE A 171 -12.02 -7.09 -13.47
C ILE A 171 -11.25 -7.42 -12.18
N GLY A 172 -10.80 -6.41 -11.43
CA GLY A 172 -10.07 -6.57 -10.16
C GLY A 172 -10.97 -6.85 -8.96
N ALA A 173 -12.30 -6.76 -9.11
CA ALA A 173 -13.25 -6.95 -8.00
C ALA A 173 -13.10 -8.33 -7.33
N ALA A 174 -12.87 -9.39 -8.12
CA ALA A 174 -12.63 -10.74 -7.61
C ALA A 174 -11.33 -10.84 -6.81
N ASP A 175 -10.29 -10.11 -7.19
CA ASP A 175 -8.99 -10.12 -6.53
C ASP A 175 -9.01 -9.32 -5.22
N ILE A 176 -9.69 -8.17 -5.21
CA ILE A 176 -9.93 -7.37 -3.99
C ILE A 176 -10.79 -8.16 -2.99
N ALA A 177 -11.75 -8.95 -3.48
CA ALA A 177 -12.64 -9.78 -2.65
C ALA A 177 -11.93 -10.94 -1.93
N GLU A 178 -10.68 -11.27 -2.27
CA GLU A 178 -9.85 -12.22 -1.50
C GLU A 178 -9.39 -11.62 -0.15
N ILE A 179 -9.20 -10.29 -0.07
CA ILE A 179 -8.86 -9.58 1.19
C ILE A 179 -10.05 -8.84 1.80
N VAL A 180 -11.14 -8.66 1.05
CA VAL A 180 -12.40 -8.06 1.53
C VAL A 180 -13.59 -9.00 1.26
N PRO A 181 -13.80 -10.04 2.09
CA PRO A 181 -14.84 -11.05 1.85
C PRO A 181 -16.27 -10.48 1.76
N ASP A 182 -16.58 -9.38 2.48
CA ASP A 182 -17.87 -8.66 2.39
C ASP A 182 -18.25 -8.33 0.93
N LEU A 183 -17.27 -8.09 0.04
CA LEU A 183 -17.53 -7.75 -1.36
C LEU A 183 -18.21 -8.89 -2.12
N ARG A 184 -18.02 -10.17 -1.73
CA ARG A 184 -18.74 -11.29 -2.34
C ARG A 184 -20.23 -11.29 -1.98
N THR A 185 -20.60 -10.65 -0.87
CA THR A 185 -21.99 -10.43 -0.44
C THR A 185 -22.57 -9.15 -1.06
N MET A 186 -21.79 -8.07 -1.14
CA MET A 186 -22.22 -6.79 -1.75
C MET A 186 -22.33 -6.86 -3.28
N LEU A 187 -21.45 -7.63 -3.91
CA LEU A 187 -21.39 -7.85 -5.35
C LEU A 187 -21.64 -9.35 -5.66
N PRO A 188 -22.91 -9.80 -5.64
CA PRO A 188 -23.22 -11.15 -6.07
C PRO A 188 -22.78 -11.37 -7.53
N GLY A 189 -22.35 -12.60 -7.83
CA GLY A 189 -21.81 -12.97 -9.14
C GLY A 189 -20.33 -12.63 -9.36
N LEU A 190 -19.57 -12.30 -8.32
CA LEU A 190 -18.10 -12.27 -8.42
C LEU A 190 -17.53 -13.68 -8.53
N GLU A 191 -16.88 -13.96 -9.65
CA GLU A 191 -16.04 -15.15 -9.86
C GLU A 191 -14.92 -15.28 -8.80
N PRO A 192 -14.31 -16.46 -8.63
CA PRO A 192 -13.08 -16.61 -7.86
C PRO A 192 -11.94 -15.79 -8.47
N SER A 193 -10.96 -15.36 -7.64
CA SER A 193 -9.67 -14.92 -8.20
C SER A 193 -8.99 -16.08 -8.96
N ALA A 194 -8.13 -15.75 -9.93
CA ALA A 194 -7.41 -16.79 -10.66
C ALA A 194 -6.37 -17.46 -9.74
N GLY A 195 -6.29 -18.79 -9.81
CA GLY A 195 -5.31 -19.60 -9.06
C GLY A 195 -3.87 -19.37 -9.52
N LEU A 196 -3.31 -18.21 -9.16
CA LEU A 196 -1.96 -17.77 -9.46
C LEU A 196 -0.99 -18.12 -8.33
N GLU A 197 0.29 -18.21 -8.67
CA GLU A 197 1.38 -18.27 -7.67
C GLU A 197 1.29 -17.07 -6.70
N PRO A 198 1.56 -17.21 -5.39
CA PRO A 198 1.27 -16.18 -4.39
C PRO A 198 1.87 -14.79 -4.67
N GLU A 199 3.08 -14.72 -5.23
CA GLU A 199 3.73 -13.46 -5.65
C GLU A 199 3.02 -12.80 -6.84
N GLN A 200 2.44 -13.58 -7.76
CA GLN A 200 1.66 -13.06 -8.90
C GLN A 200 0.26 -12.62 -8.44
N ALA A 201 -0.38 -13.39 -7.56
CA ALA A 201 -1.65 -13.00 -6.93
C ALA A 201 -1.50 -11.69 -6.15
N ARG A 202 -0.40 -11.53 -5.39
CA ARG A 202 -0.07 -10.30 -4.66
C ARG A 202 0.09 -9.09 -5.58
N LEU A 203 0.82 -9.21 -6.69
CA LEU A 203 0.96 -8.11 -7.66
C LEU A 203 -0.39 -7.76 -8.31
N ARG A 204 -1.16 -8.77 -8.73
CA ARG A 204 -2.50 -8.57 -9.31
C ARG A 204 -3.49 -7.92 -8.33
N LEU A 205 -3.41 -8.26 -7.05
CA LEU A 205 -4.15 -7.58 -5.98
C LEU A 205 -3.76 -6.09 -5.88
N PHE A 206 -2.46 -5.79 -5.96
CA PHE A 206 -1.97 -4.41 -5.89
C PHE A 206 -2.44 -3.59 -7.10
N ASP A 207 -2.30 -4.12 -8.32
CA ASP A 207 -2.84 -3.54 -9.56
C ASP A 207 -4.35 -3.27 -9.44
N SER A 208 -5.10 -4.23 -8.87
CA SER A 208 -6.55 -4.15 -8.71
C SER A 208 -6.95 -3.05 -7.73
N ILE A 209 -6.31 -2.96 -6.57
CA ILE A 209 -6.59 -1.90 -5.57
C ILE A 209 -6.21 -0.53 -6.13
N VAL A 210 -5.07 -0.39 -6.79
CA VAL A 210 -4.63 0.88 -7.40
C VAL A 210 -5.59 1.31 -8.52
N THR A 211 -6.04 0.37 -9.34
CA THR A 211 -7.06 0.62 -10.38
C THR A 211 -8.39 1.05 -9.76
N PHE A 212 -8.85 0.33 -8.73
CA PHE A 212 -10.07 0.67 -7.98
C PHE A 212 -9.99 2.03 -7.28
N LEU A 213 -8.82 2.48 -6.81
CA LEU A 213 -8.66 3.82 -6.26
C LEU A 213 -8.62 4.89 -7.37
N ARG A 214 -7.97 4.62 -8.50
CA ARG A 214 -7.86 5.54 -9.66
C ARG A 214 -9.21 5.80 -10.34
N THR A 215 -10.06 4.79 -10.53
CA THR A 215 -11.32 4.92 -11.28
C THR A 215 -12.31 5.94 -10.69
N PRO A 216 -12.74 5.85 -9.41
CA PRO A 216 -13.63 6.82 -8.80
C PRO A 216 -12.97 8.19 -8.63
N ALA A 217 -11.65 8.24 -8.34
CA ALA A 217 -10.88 9.47 -8.17
C ALA A 217 -11.02 10.43 -9.36
N ARG A 218 -11.12 9.90 -10.59
CA ARG A 218 -11.39 10.69 -11.80
C ARG A 218 -12.64 11.56 -11.63
N SER A 219 -13.74 10.98 -11.12
CA SER A 219 -15.01 11.67 -10.89
C SER A 219 -14.98 12.54 -9.62
N GLN A 220 -14.56 11.96 -8.50
CA GLN A 220 -14.60 12.56 -7.17
C GLN A 220 -13.23 12.37 -6.51
N PRO A 221 -12.46 13.44 -6.25
CA PRO A 221 -11.13 13.34 -5.63
C PRO A 221 -11.14 12.55 -4.32
N LEU A 222 -10.06 11.82 -4.05
CA LEU A 222 -9.93 11.03 -2.83
C LEU A 222 -8.91 11.64 -1.86
N LEU A 223 -9.28 11.69 -0.57
CA LEU A 223 -8.34 11.81 0.53
C LEU A 223 -8.25 10.45 1.24
N LEU A 224 -7.12 9.76 1.11
CA LEU A 224 -6.85 8.51 1.80
C LEU A 224 -6.00 8.79 3.05
N VAL A 225 -6.50 8.45 4.23
CA VAL A 225 -5.79 8.61 5.51
C VAL A 225 -5.44 7.22 6.06
N LEU A 226 -4.14 6.94 6.21
CA LEU A 226 -3.60 5.70 6.78
C LEU A 226 -2.98 6.01 8.15
N ASP A 227 -3.74 5.81 9.22
CA ASP A 227 -3.31 6.12 10.58
C ASP A 227 -2.43 5.01 11.20
N ASN A 228 -1.43 5.43 11.96
CA ASN A 228 -0.51 4.59 12.72
C ASN A 228 0.35 3.61 11.89
N LEU A 229 0.95 4.04 10.79
CA LEU A 229 1.80 3.19 9.93
C LEU A 229 3.00 2.51 10.63
N HIS A 230 3.32 2.88 11.86
CA HIS A 230 4.27 2.18 12.74
C HIS A 230 3.77 0.77 13.14
N TRP A 231 2.45 0.57 13.17
CA TRP A 231 1.81 -0.74 13.40
C TRP A 231 1.30 -1.39 12.10
N ALA A 232 1.74 -0.93 10.92
CA ALA A 232 1.33 -1.52 9.65
C ALA A 232 2.05 -2.85 9.38
N ASP A 233 1.33 -3.84 8.87
CA ASP A 233 1.94 -5.07 8.39
C ASP A 233 2.79 -4.81 7.13
N VAL A 234 3.80 -5.66 6.89
CA VAL A 234 4.74 -5.50 5.76
C VAL A 234 4.02 -5.47 4.41
N SER A 235 2.92 -6.21 4.26
CA SER A 235 2.11 -6.25 3.03
C SER A 235 1.35 -4.94 2.81
N SER A 236 0.76 -4.35 3.87
CA SER A 236 0.18 -2.99 3.82
C SER A 236 1.20 -1.94 3.38
N LEU A 237 2.45 -2.05 3.85
CA LEU A 237 3.53 -1.11 3.51
C LEU A 237 4.05 -1.30 2.08
N LEU A 238 4.15 -2.54 1.60
CA LEU A 238 4.50 -2.84 0.20
C LEU A 238 3.42 -2.34 -0.78
N LEU A 239 2.15 -2.38 -0.40
CA LEU A 239 1.07 -1.79 -1.19
C LEU A 239 1.14 -0.26 -1.22
N LEU A 240 1.56 0.38 -0.11
CA LEU A 240 1.81 1.83 -0.09
C LEU A 240 2.99 2.24 -1.01
N GLU A 241 4.08 1.47 -0.99
CA GLU A 241 5.26 1.66 -1.86
C GLU A 241 4.93 1.46 -3.35
N PHE A 242 4.07 0.49 -3.66
CA PHE A 242 3.59 0.25 -5.02
C PHE A 242 2.66 1.38 -5.49
N MET A 243 1.66 1.72 -4.67
CA MET A 243 0.69 2.77 -4.98
C MET A 243 1.35 4.14 -5.19
N SER A 244 2.41 4.49 -4.45
CA SER A 244 3.09 5.78 -4.66
C SER A 244 3.76 5.92 -6.03
N GLN A 245 4.13 4.80 -6.66
CA GLN A 245 4.67 4.77 -8.03
C GLN A 245 3.52 4.75 -9.05
N GLU A 246 2.48 3.97 -8.77
CA GLU A 246 1.34 3.74 -9.66
C GLU A 246 0.13 4.66 -9.44
N LEU A 247 0.33 5.91 -8.98
CA LEU A 247 -0.74 6.92 -8.87
C LEU A 247 -0.60 8.13 -9.78
N ALA A 248 0.31 8.12 -10.77
CA ALA A 248 0.42 9.18 -11.78
C ALA A 248 -0.95 9.61 -12.33
N GLU A 249 -1.17 10.93 -12.42
CA GLU A 249 -2.42 11.61 -12.85
C GLU A 249 -3.68 11.33 -12.01
N ALA A 250 -3.58 10.60 -10.89
CA ALA A 250 -4.71 10.34 -10.02
C ALA A 250 -5.07 11.54 -9.14
N ARG A 251 -6.37 11.83 -9.00
CA ARG A 251 -6.89 12.92 -8.16
C ARG A 251 -6.94 12.51 -6.68
N ILE A 252 -5.78 12.15 -6.12
CA ILE A 252 -5.66 11.51 -4.80
C ILE A 252 -4.60 12.23 -3.95
N LEU A 253 -4.97 12.54 -2.70
CA LEU A 253 -4.02 12.85 -1.62
C LEU A 253 -3.99 11.66 -0.66
N THR A 254 -2.81 11.10 -0.41
CA THR A 254 -2.60 10.09 0.64
C THR A 254 -1.86 10.71 1.82
N ILE A 255 -2.36 10.49 3.03
CA ILE A 255 -1.76 10.92 4.29
C ILE A 255 -1.44 9.68 5.13
N GLY A 256 -0.15 9.40 5.33
CA GLY A 256 0.29 8.45 6.35
C GLY A 256 0.53 9.15 7.69
N THR A 257 0.21 8.50 8.82
CA THR A 257 0.55 9.04 10.15
C THR A 257 1.38 8.03 10.94
N TYR A 258 2.49 8.48 11.57
CA TYR A 258 3.31 7.59 12.41
C TYR A 258 3.97 8.31 13.59
N ARG A 259 4.59 7.52 14.48
CA ARG A 259 5.37 7.99 15.63
C ARG A 259 6.84 7.73 15.34
N ASP A 260 7.63 8.79 15.31
CA ASP A 260 9.09 8.72 15.17
C ASP A 260 9.75 7.92 16.30
N THR A 261 9.24 8.06 17.54
CA THR A 261 9.71 7.31 18.71
C THR A 261 9.59 5.79 18.62
N GLU A 262 8.77 5.27 17.71
CA GLU A 262 8.49 3.82 17.56
C GLU A 262 9.06 3.25 16.25
N VAL A 263 9.80 4.05 15.47
CA VAL A 263 10.27 3.69 14.12
C VAL A 263 11.80 3.67 14.11
N SER A 264 12.37 2.51 14.48
CA SER A 264 13.82 2.26 14.43
C SER A 264 14.34 2.14 12.99
N GLN A 265 15.66 2.19 12.78
CA GLN A 265 16.23 2.06 11.42
C GLN A 265 15.91 0.71 10.75
N GLU A 266 15.74 -0.35 11.53
CA GLU A 266 15.40 -1.70 11.06
C GLU A 266 13.89 -1.89 10.86
N HIS A 267 13.06 -0.96 11.34
CA HIS A 267 11.61 -1.06 11.25
C HIS A 267 11.13 -1.06 9.78
N PRO A 268 10.17 -1.91 9.37
CA PRO A 268 9.71 -1.99 7.99
C PRO A 268 9.29 -0.64 7.38
N LEU A 269 8.63 0.22 8.18
CA LEU A 269 8.26 1.57 7.74
C LEU A 269 9.47 2.45 7.38
N SER A 270 10.60 2.31 8.07
CA SER A 270 11.83 3.10 7.78
C SER A 270 12.35 2.80 6.38
N ARG A 271 12.33 1.53 5.97
CA ARG A 271 12.64 1.13 4.60
C ARG A 271 11.62 1.70 3.62
N THR A 272 10.31 1.56 3.90
CA THR A 272 9.26 2.08 3.02
C THR A 272 9.40 3.59 2.81
N LEU A 273 9.57 4.38 3.87
CA LEU A 273 9.85 5.82 3.80
C LEU A 273 11.10 6.13 2.96
N GLY A 274 12.14 5.31 3.08
CA GLY A 274 13.35 5.37 2.27
C GLY A 274 13.16 5.07 0.78
N GLU A 275 12.15 4.29 0.39
CA GLU A 275 11.78 4.11 -1.03
C GLU A 275 10.84 5.24 -1.51
N LEU A 276 9.82 5.58 -0.72
CA LEU A 276 8.87 6.67 -1.01
C LEU A 276 9.57 8.02 -1.27
N THR A 277 10.67 8.31 -0.57
CA THR A 277 11.43 9.56 -0.71
C THR A 277 12.35 9.62 -1.93
N LYS A 278 12.56 8.52 -2.67
CA LYS A 278 13.33 8.53 -3.93
C LYS A 278 12.53 9.08 -5.11
N GLY A 279 11.22 9.17 -4.97
CA GLY A 279 10.29 9.59 -6.03
C GLY A 279 10.06 8.51 -7.10
N PRO A 280 9.11 8.74 -8.02
CA PRO A 280 8.91 7.88 -9.18
C PRO A 280 10.15 7.87 -10.08
N TYR A 281 10.55 6.68 -10.54
CA TYR A 281 11.71 6.47 -11.40
C TYR A 281 11.42 6.87 -12.87
N TYR A 282 11.41 8.17 -13.16
CA TYR A 282 11.44 8.73 -14.51
C TYR A 282 12.87 8.71 -15.10
#